data_AF-A0A2K3L3H5-F1
#
_entry.id   AF-A0A2K3L3H5-F1
#
_cell.length_a   1.000
_cell.length_b   1.000
_cell.length_c   1.000
_cell.angle_alpha   90.00
_cell.angle_beta   90.00
_cell.angle_gamma   90.00
#
_symmetry.space_group_name_H-M   'P 1'
#
loop_
_entity.id
_entity.type
_entity.pdbx_description
1 polymer ?
#
loop_
_entity_poly.entity_id
_entity_poly.type
_entity_poly.pdbx_seq_one_letter_code
_entity_poly.pdbx_strand_id
1 'polypeptide(L)'
;GEKLGKILALFPIQYLSAGTCVTLIMIGGGTMKIFFHIMCGDSCSLYKLKTIEWYLVFTVAAILLAQLPNLNSIAGVSLIGAITAVSYCTMIWIVSVYQGRLPNVSYEPPRGQSQATRIFSVLNALGIIAFAFRGHNLVLEIQGTISSDSKNPSRLAMWKGVMFAYLVIAFCLFPLAIGGYWAYGNLIPSNGGMLSALQKYHEHDTSKFIIALTSLLVVINSLSSFQIYAMPVFDNLEFRYTSKWNKPCPRWLRIAFRGLFGCLAFFISVALPFLPSLAGLIGGVALPITLAYPCFMWIVIKKPKKCSTTWYLNWTLGAVGMILSVLVVTGAIWSMVAIGIPIHFFNP
;
A
#
# COMPACT_ATOMS: atom_id res chain seq x y z
N GLY A 1 9.97 24.05 -17.70
CA GLY A 1 10.27 23.44 -19.01
C GLY A 1 9.91 21.97 -19.02
N GLU A 2 9.76 21.37 -20.21
CA GLU A 2 9.23 20.01 -20.40
C GLU A 2 10.07 18.90 -19.72
N LYS A 3 11.40 19.01 -19.75
CA LYS A 3 12.32 18.08 -19.07
C LYS A 3 12.14 18.08 -17.54
N LEU A 4 12.00 19.27 -16.94
CA LEU A 4 11.81 19.41 -15.50
C LEU A 4 10.45 18.87 -15.06
N GLY A 5 9.39 19.11 -15.85
CA GLY A 5 8.05 18.57 -15.60
C GLY A 5 8.00 17.04 -15.67
N LYS A 6 8.68 16.43 -16.66
CA LYS A 6 8.81 14.97 -16.75
C LYS A 6 9.51 14.38 -15.52
N ILE A 7 10.62 14.99 -15.07
CA ILE A 7 11.35 14.53 -13.88
C ILE A 7 10.49 14.67 -12.62
N LEU A 8 9.84 15.83 -12.42
CA LEU A 8 9.01 16.12 -11.26
C LEU A 8 7.76 15.23 -11.16
N ALA A 9 7.24 14.72 -12.27
CA ALA A 9 6.06 13.84 -12.27
C ALA A 9 6.43 12.34 -12.24
N LEU A 10 7.39 11.90 -13.06
CA LEU A 10 7.75 10.48 -13.16
C LEU A 10 8.52 9.99 -11.93
N PHE A 11 9.46 10.79 -11.42
CA PHE A 11 10.33 10.35 -10.33
C PHE A 11 9.54 10.04 -9.04
N PRO A 12 8.59 10.90 -8.58
CA PRO A 12 7.83 10.61 -7.37
C PRO A 12 6.85 9.44 -7.54
N ILE A 13 6.22 9.29 -8.71
CA ILE A 13 5.32 8.16 -8.99
C ILE A 13 6.10 6.84 -8.94
N GLN A 14 7.28 6.80 -9.58
CA GLN A 14 8.15 5.63 -9.55
C GLN A 14 8.66 5.32 -8.14
N TYR A 15 9.07 6.34 -7.39
CA TYR A 15 9.52 6.19 -6.01
C TYR A 15 8.40 5.63 -5.12
N LEU A 16 7.18 6.14 -5.28
CA LEU A 16 6.02 5.70 -4.49
C LEU A 16 5.60 4.27 -4.84
N SER A 17 5.69 3.89 -6.11
CA SER A 17 5.45 2.51 -6.58
C SER A 17 6.55 1.55 -6.12
N ALA A 18 7.83 1.95 -6.17
CA ALA A 18 8.94 1.15 -5.68
C ALA A 18 8.92 0.97 -4.16
N GLY A 19 8.66 2.04 -3.41
CA GLY A 19 8.52 1.99 -1.95
C GLY A 19 7.36 1.09 -1.51
N THR A 20 6.26 1.08 -2.29
CA THR A 20 5.17 0.13 -2.11
C THR A 20 5.63 -1.32 -2.21
N CYS A 21 6.41 -1.66 -3.23
CA CYS A 21 6.92 -3.02 -3.42
C CYS A 21 7.76 -3.47 -2.22
N VAL A 22 8.57 -2.57 -1.65
CA VAL A 22 9.34 -2.82 -0.43
C VAL A 22 8.42 -3.12 0.76
N THR A 23 7.38 -2.30 0.97
CA THR A 23 6.40 -2.55 2.05
C THR A 23 5.64 -3.87 1.86
N LEU A 24 5.34 -4.24 0.61
CA LEU A 24 4.67 -5.50 0.30
C LEU A 24 5.55 -6.72 0.57
N ILE A 25 6.87 -6.62 0.35
CA ILE A 25 7.82 -7.68 0.75
C ILE A 25 7.79 -7.87 2.27
N MET A 26 7.79 -6.77 3.03
CA MET A 26 7.74 -6.82 4.48
C MET A 26 6.44 -7.43 5.02
N ILE A 27 5.29 -6.97 4.52
CA ILE A 27 3.97 -7.46 4.93
C ILE A 27 3.80 -8.92 4.51
N GLY A 28 4.10 -9.24 3.24
CA GLY A 28 3.93 -10.58 2.68
C GLY A 28 4.88 -11.59 3.30
N GLY A 29 6.17 -11.28 3.41
CA GLY A 29 7.17 -12.14 4.05
C GLY A 29 6.92 -12.31 5.55
N GLY A 30 6.55 -11.23 6.25
CA GLY A 30 6.17 -11.30 7.66
C GLY A 30 4.94 -12.19 7.88
N THR A 31 3.94 -12.08 7.00
CA THR A 31 2.73 -12.90 7.08
C THR A 31 2.98 -14.36 6.68
N MET A 32 3.88 -14.64 5.73
CA MET A 32 4.30 -16.01 5.39
C MET A 32 4.93 -16.72 6.59
N LYS A 33 5.80 -16.03 7.35
CA LYS A 33 6.37 -16.55 8.59
C LYS A 33 5.29 -16.99 9.57
N ILE A 34 4.25 -16.16 9.72
CA ILE A 34 3.14 -16.43 10.64
C ILE A 34 2.29 -17.61 10.15
N PHE A 35 1.95 -17.64 8.86
CA PHE A 35 1.25 -18.76 8.24
C PHE A 35 1.98 -20.08 8.48
N PHE A 36 3.29 -20.11 8.23
CA PHE A 36 4.10 -21.30 8.43
C PHE A 36 4.13 -21.75 9.89
N HIS A 37 4.27 -20.80 10.83
CA HIS A 37 4.23 -21.10 12.26
C HIS A 37 2.91 -21.75 12.68
N ILE A 38 1.77 -21.23 12.19
CA ILE A 38 0.44 -21.78 12.53
C ILE A 38 0.25 -23.18 11.94
N MET A 39 0.70 -23.41 10.70
CA MET A 39 0.53 -24.71 10.03
C MET A 39 1.45 -25.80 10.59
N CYS A 40 2.68 -25.44 10.96
CA CYS A 40 3.67 -26.43 11.37
C CYS A 40 3.54 -26.85 12.86
N GLY A 41 2.89 -26.03 13.71
CA GLY A 41 2.66 -26.33 15.12
C GLY A 41 3.95 -26.55 15.93
N ASP A 42 3.87 -27.30 17.04
CA ASP A 42 4.99 -27.56 17.95
C ASP A 42 6.08 -28.49 17.36
N SER A 43 5.77 -29.17 16.25
CA SER A 43 6.64 -30.15 15.59
C SER A 43 7.79 -29.51 14.79
N CYS A 44 7.76 -28.19 14.59
CA CYS A 44 8.69 -27.45 13.72
C CYS A 44 9.89 -26.83 14.46
N SER A 45 10.25 -27.34 15.63
CA SER A 45 11.30 -26.79 16.50
C SER A 45 12.72 -26.89 15.93
N LEU A 46 12.93 -27.62 14.83
CA LEU A 46 14.27 -27.93 14.29
C LEU A 46 14.88 -26.86 13.37
N TYR A 47 14.10 -25.97 12.75
CA TYR A 47 14.63 -24.85 11.94
C TYR A 47 13.74 -23.61 12.06
N LYS A 48 13.98 -22.78 13.10
CA LYS A 48 13.37 -21.43 13.19
C LYS A 48 13.97 -20.52 12.12
N LEU A 49 13.35 -20.49 10.95
CA LEU A 49 13.70 -19.56 9.88
C LEU A 49 13.56 -18.10 10.37
N LYS A 50 14.58 -17.28 10.09
CA LYS A 50 14.61 -15.85 10.42
C LYS A 50 13.64 -15.07 9.54
N THR A 51 13.21 -13.89 10.00
CA THR A 51 12.32 -12.99 9.23
C THR A 51 12.89 -12.67 7.84
N ILE A 52 14.21 -12.49 7.75
CA ILE A 52 14.95 -12.23 6.49
C ILE A 52 14.75 -13.35 5.47
N GLU A 53 14.77 -14.62 5.92
CA GLU A 53 14.63 -15.77 5.02
C GLU A 53 13.23 -15.82 4.42
N TRP A 54 12.20 -15.46 5.20
CA TRP A 54 10.84 -15.33 4.69
C TRP A 54 10.66 -14.16 3.73
N TYR A 55 11.36 -13.05 3.96
CA TYR A 55 11.39 -11.94 3.00
C TYR A 55 12.03 -12.37 1.68
N LEU A 56 13.07 -13.22 1.74
CA LEU A 56 13.73 -13.79 0.56
C LEU A 56 12.78 -14.73 -0.18
N VAL A 57 12.12 -15.67 0.51
CA VAL A 57 11.15 -16.59 -0.10
C VAL A 57 10.03 -15.81 -0.81
N PHE A 58 9.47 -14.80 -0.14
CA PHE A 58 8.45 -13.94 -0.74
C PHE A 58 8.98 -13.22 -1.98
N THR A 59 10.19 -12.66 -1.91
CA THR A 59 10.81 -11.95 -3.03
C THR A 59 11.05 -12.87 -4.22
N VAL A 60 11.55 -14.09 -4.00
CA VAL A 60 11.75 -15.08 -5.06
C VAL A 60 10.41 -15.44 -5.72
N ALA A 61 9.37 -15.70 -4.93
CA ALA A 61 8.03 -15.93 -5.46
C ALA A 61 7.50 -14.73 -6.28
N ALA A 62 7.72 -13.51 -5.78
CA ALA A 62 7.32 -12.28 -6.46
C ALA A 62 8.08 -12.08 -7.78
N ILE A 63 9.39 -12.36 -7.84
CA ILE A 63 10.20 -12.26 -9.06
C ILE A 63 9.78 -13.32 -10.08
N LEU A 64 9.48 -14.55 -9.64
CA LEU A 64 9.01 -15.62 -10.51
C LEU A 64 7.66 -15.25 -11.14
N LEU A 65 6.71 -14.76 -10.34
CA LEU A 65 5.44 -14.26 -10.85
C LEU A 65 5.62 -13.03 -11.75
N ALA A 66 6.61 -12.17 -11.48
CA ALA A 66 6.93 -11.03 -12.32
C ALA A 66 7.46 -11.43 -13.71
N GLN A 67 7.85 -12.69 -13.94
CA GLN A 67 8.23 -13.15 -15.27
C GLN A 67 7.04 -13.36 -16.21
N LEU A 68 5.80 -13.31 -15.70
CA LEU A 68 4.61 -13.41 -16.55
C LEU A 68 4.65 -12.33 -17.66
N PRO A 69 4.53 -12.72 -18.94
CA PRO A 69 4.90 -11.83 -20.06
C PRO A 69 3.79 -10.86 -20.49
N ASN A 70 2.54 -11.03 -20.07
CA ASN A 70 1.38 -10.34 -20.64
C ASN A 70 0.50 -9.60 -19.63
N LEU A 71 0.03 -8.40 -20.00
CA LEU A 71 -0.93 -7.57 -19.25
C LEU A 71 -2.26 -8.28 -18.96
N ASN A 72 -2.74 -9.12 -19.89
CA ASN A 72 -3.92 -9.96 -19.68
C ASN A 72 -3.73 -10.98 -18.55
N SER A 73 -2.50 -11.43 -18.32
CA SER A 73 -2.16 -12.29 -17.17
C SER A 73 -2.18 -11.50 -15.87
N ILE A 74 -1.73 -10.24 -15.90
CA ILE A 74 -1.77 -9.32 -14.74
C ILE A 74 -3.21 -8.96 -14.37
N ALA A 75 -4.12 -8.81 -15.33
CA ALA A 75 -5.55 -8.59 -15.03
C ALA A 75 -6.16 -9.75 -14.21
N GLY A 76 -5.83 -11.01 -14.56
CA GLY A 76 -6.23 -12.18 -13.79
C GLY A 76 -5.61 -12.20 -12.39
N VAL A 77 -4.32 -11.88 -12.27
CA VAL A 77 -3.62 -11.75 -10.98
C VAL A 77 -4.23 -10.64 -10.12
N SER A 78 -4.64 -9.54 -10.73
CA SER A 78 -5.33 -8.43 -10.05
C SER A 78 -6.73 -8.82 -9.58
N LEU A 79 -7.46 -9.63 -10.34
CA LEU A 79 -8.77 -10.16 -9.92
C LEU A 79 -8.62 -11.08 -8.70
N ILE A 80 -7.63 -11.98 -8.72
CA ILE A 80 -7.30 -12.83 -7.57
C ILE A 80 -6.92 -11.96 -6.37
N GLY A 81 -6.11 -10.91 -6.57
CA GLY A 81 -5.76 -9.94 -5.54
C GLY A 81 -7.01 -9.27 -4.94
N ALA A 82 -7.94 -8.81 -5.77
CA ALA A 82 -9.17 -8.18 -5.30
C ALA A 82 -10.06 -9.15 -4.51
N ILE A 83 -10.25 -10.38 -4.98
CA ILE A 83 -11.03 -11.40 -4.28
C ILE A 83 -10.40 -11.71 -2.93
N THR A 84 -9.10 -11.99 -2.90
CA THR A 84 -8.38 -12.28 -1.66
C THR A 84 -8.41 -11.10 -0.69
N ALA A 85 -8.33 -9.85 -1.18
CA ALA A 85 -8.47 -8.64 -0.38
C ALA A 85 -9.82 -8.54 0.31
N VAL A 86 -10.92 -8.71 -0.44
CA VAL A 86 -12.26 -8.70 0.12
C VAL A 86 -12.44 -9.84 1.12
N SER A 87 -11.97 -11.04 0.79
CA SER A 87 -12.06 -12.21 1.65
C SER A 87 -11.33 -12.02 2.99
N TYR A 88 -10.05 -11.67 2.99
CA TYR A 88 -9.32 -11.53 4.27
C TYR A 88 -9.83 -10.33 5.07
N CYS A 89 -10.22 -9.21 4.44
CA CYS A 89 -10.80 -8.08 5.17
C CYS A 89 -12.07 -8.52 5.89
N THR A 90 -12.93 -9.25 5.17
CA THR A 90 -14.19 -9.77 5.69
C THR A 90 -13.99 -10.76 6.83
N MET A 91 -13.05 -11.70 6.68
CA MET A 91 -12.72 -12.66 7.73
C MET A 91 -12.18 -11.97 9.00
N ILE A 92 -11.28 -10.99 8.87
CA ILE A 92 -10.69 -10.32 10.04
C ILE A 92 -11.77 -9.63 10.87
N TRP A 93 -12.63 -8.83 10.25
CA TRP A 93 -13.62 -8.07 11.03
C TRP A 93 -14.74 -8.97 11.57
N ILE A 94 -15.19 -9.98 10.81
CA ILE A 94 -16.21 -10.92 11.28
C ILE A 94 -15.70 -11.69 12.50
N VAL A 95 -14.48 -12.24 12.45
CA VAL A 95 -13.92 -12.98 13.59
C VAL A 95 -13.72 -12.06 14.80
N SER A 96 -13.22 -10.83 14.58
CA SER A 96 -13.02 -9.85 15.65
C SER A 96 -14.35 -9.51 16.37
N VAL A 97 -15.45 -9.37 15.62
CA VAL A 97 -16.77 -9.06 16.20
C VAL A 97 -17.42 -10.30 16.82
N TYR A 98 -17.30 -11.47 16.17
CA TYR A 98 -17.90 -12.72 16.62
C TYR A 98 -17.31 -13.22 17.94
N GLN A 99 -15.99 -13.15 18.10
CA GLN A 99 -15.30 -13.53 19.35
C GLN A 99 -15.57 -12.53 20.48
N GLY A 100 -16.12 -11.36 20.15
CA GLY A 100 -16.49 -10.34 21.10
C GLY A 100 -15.29 -9.50 21.56
N ARG A 101 -15.60 -8.59 22.49
CA ARG A 101 -14.66 -7.59 22.99
C ARG A 101 -13.70 -8.22 24.00
N LEU A 102 -12.41 -7.87 23.88
CA LEU A 102 -11.40 -8.30 24.87
C LEU A 102 -11.66 -7.67 26.26
N PRO A 103 -11.27 -8.38 27.35
CA PRO A 103 -11.30 -7.80 28.69
C PRO A 103 -10.32 -6.61 28.78
N ASN A 104 -10.70 -5.57 29.53
CA ASN A 104 -9.89 -4.36 29.77
C ASN A 104 -9.62 -3.45 28.55
N VAL A 105 -10.41 -3.57 27.48
CA VAL A 105 -10.35 -2.63 26.35
C VAL A 105 -10.77 -1.23 26.81
N SER A 106 -9.94 -0.23 26.50
CA SER A 106 -10.27 1.18 26.66
C SER A 106 -10.35 1.88 25.31
N TYR A 107 -11.30 2.80 25.20
CA TYR A 107 -11.43 3.73 24.07
C TYR A 107 -10.99 5.14 24.45
N GLU A 108 -10.58 5.33 25.70
CA GLU A 108 -10.01 6.59 26.13
C GLU A 108 -8.67 6.79 25.44
N PRO A 109 -8.35 8.02 25.02
CA PRO A 109 -7.04 8.31 24.50
C PRO A 109 -5.97 7.98 25.56
N PRO A 110 -4.76 7.55 25.16
CA PRO A 110 -3.71 7.16 26.09
C PRO A 110 -3.46 8.23 27.16
N ARG A 111 -3.56 7.84 28.44
CA ARG A 111 -3.37 8.75 29.58
C ARG A 111 -1.93 9.24 29.62
N GLY A 112 -1.73 10.54 29.89
CA GLY A 112 -0.40 11.16 30.01
C GLY A 112 0.17 11.82 28.74
N GLN A 113 -0.54 11.80 27.61
CA GLN A 113 -0.11 12.56 26.42
C GLN A 113 -0.55 14.02 26.47
N SER A 114 0.34 14.93 26.06
CA SER A 114 0.00 16.35 25.86
C SER A 114 -1.07 16.52 24.78
N GLN A 115 -1.87 17.60 24.86
CA GLN A 115 -2.86 17.90 23.82
C GLN A 115 -2.21 18.04 22.43
N ALA A 116 -1.01 18.61 22.36
CA ALA A 116 -0.25 18.73 21.12
C ALA A 116 0.09 17.34 20.53
N THR A 117 0.58 16.40 21.35
CA THR A 117 0.87 15.03 20.92
C THR A 117 -0.38 14.34 20.37
N ARG A 118 -1.56 14.58 20.97
CA ARG A 118 -2.82 14.03 20.45
C ARG A 118 -3.15 14.57 19.06
N ILE A 119 -3.06 15.89 18.86
CA ILE A 119 -3.34 16.52 17.56
C ILE A 119 -2.38 15.99 16.49
N PHE A 120 -1.08 15.93 16.78
CA PHE A 120 -0.09 15.43 15.83
C PHE A 120 -0.24 13.93 15.56
N SER A 121 -0.71 13.13 16.51
CA SER A 121 -1.03 11.72 16.29
C SER A 121 -2.21 11.55 15.33
N VAL A 122 -3.23 12.41 15.42
CA VAL A 122 -4.34 12.42 14.45
C VAL A 122 -3.85 12.80 13.06
N LEU A 123 -2.98 13.82 12.94
CA LEU A 123 -2.37 14.20 11.66
C LEU A 123 -1.51 13.08 11.07
N ASN A 124 -0.74 12.37 11.89
CA ASN A 124 0.03 11.21 11.45
C ASN A 124 -0.90 10.08 10.95
N ALA A 125 -2.01 9.82 11.65
CA ALA A 125 -3.01 8.84 11.23
C ALA A 125 -3.65 9.19 9.88
N LEU A 126 -3.95 10.48 9.62
CA LEU A 126 -4.39 10.94 8.30
C LEU A 126 -3.34 10.65 7.21
N GLY A 127 -2.05 10.77 7.53
CA GLY A 127 -0.95 10.38 6.65
C GLY A 127 -0.94 8.88 6.35
N ILE A 128 -1.15 8.03 7.36
CA ILE A 128 -1.22 6.57 7.17
C ILE A 128 -2.41 6.21 6.27
N ILE A 129 -3.56 6.86 6.47
CA ILE A 129 -4.74 6.71 5.60
C ILE A 129 -4.39 7.14 4.17
N ALA A 130 -3.77 8.31 3.99
CA ALA A 130 -3.35 8.79 2.67
C ALA A 130 -2.39 7.80 1.98
N PHE A 131 -1.46 7.22 2.72
CA PHE A 131 -0.55 6.19 2.22
C PHE A 131 -1.28 4.92 1.81
N ALA A 132 -2.31 4.49 2.55
CA ALA A 132 -3.12 3.34 2.18
C ALA A 132 -3.89 3.56 0.85
N PHE A 133 -4.37 4.78 0.61
CA PHE A 133 -5.12 5.16 -0.60
C PHE A 133 -4.22 5.54 -1.80
N ARG A 134 -3.05 4.91 -1.96
CA ARG A 134 -2.06 5.20 -3.03
C ARG A 134 -2.31 4.59 -4.40
N GLY A 135 -3.50 4.02 -4.62
CA GLY A 135 -3.87 3.37 -5.90
C GLY A 135 -3.95 4.33 -7.10
N HIS A 136 -4.06 5.64 -6.86
CA HIS A 136 -4.13 6.65 -7.92
C HIS A 136 -2.87 6.73 -8.79
N ASN A 137 -1.72 6.26 -8.30
CA ASN A 137 -0.47 6.25 -9.07
C ASN A 137 -0.53 5.34 -10.30
N LEU A 138 -1.43 4.35 -10.25
CA LEU A 138 -1.62 3.36 -11.31
C LEU A 138 -2.79 3.70 -12.23
N VAL A 139 -3.59 4.73 -11.91
CA VAL A 139 -4.82 5.06 -12.66
C VAL A 139 -4.50 5.36 -14.12
N LEU A 140 -3.44 6.12 -14.42
CA LEU A 140 -3.09 6.44 -15.80
C LEU A 140 -2.63 5.20 -16.58
N GLU A 141 -1.88 4.31 -15.93
CA GLU A 141 -1.41 3.06 -16.53
C GLU A 141 -2.59 2.12 -16.83
N ILE A 142 -3.48 1.93 -15.86
CA ILE A 142 -4.71 1.14 -16.02
C ILE A 142 -5.58 1.74 -17.11
N GLN A 143 -5.78 3.07 -17.13
CA GLN A 143 -6.59 3.72 -18.15
C GLN A 143 -5.99 3.54 -19.56
N GLY A 144 -4.66 3.49 -19.67
CA GLY A 144 -3.94 3.22 -20.92
C GLY A 144 -4.22 1.82 -21.50
N THR A 145 -4.63 0.86 -20.67
CA THR A 145 -4.98 -0.50 -21.12
C THR A 145 -6.42 -0.65 -21.62
N ILE A 146 -7.29 0.31 -21.32
CA ILE A 146 -8.70 0.28 -21.74
C ILE A 146 -8.78 0.69 -23.21
N SER A 147 -9.36 -0.16 -24.06
CA SER A 147 -9.62 0.17 -25.47
C SER A 147 -10.41 1.47 -25.57
N SER A 148 -9.86 2.47 -26.26
CA SER A 148 -10.48 3.77 -26.45
C SER A 148 -10.71 4.04 -27.93
N ASP A 149 -11.96 4.29 -28.30
CA ASP A 149 -12.36 4.69 -29.65
C ASP A 149 -13.00 6.08 -29.63
N SER A 150 -13.12 6.73 -30.80
CA SER A 150 -13.77 8.06 -30.90
C SER A 150 -15.22 8.05 -30.41
N LYS A 151 -15.90 6.88 -30.45
CA LYS A 151 -17.27 6.70 -29.95
C LYS A 151 -17.33 6.37 -28.45
N ASN A 152 -16.30 5.73 -27.90
CA ASN A 152 -16.26 5.24 -26.52
C ASN A 152 -14.97 5.72 -25.84
N PRO A 153 -14.97 6.93 -25.22
CA PRO A 153 -13.78 7.43 -24.55
C PRO A 153 -13.48 6.62 -23.27
N SER A 154 -12.22 6.23 -23.07
CA SER A 154 -11.78 5.44 -21.89
C SER A 154 -12.13 6.09 -20.55
N ARG A 155 -12.26 7.42 -20.52
CA ARG A 155 -12.66 8.19 -19.33
C ARG A 155 -13.97 7.70 -18.70
N LEU A 156 -14.97 7.33 -19.51
CA LEU A 156 -16.28 6.92 -18.98
C LEU A 156 -16.21 5.57 -18.29
N ALA A 157 -15.52 4.60 -18.91
CA ALA A 157 -15.27 3.29 -18.31
C ALA A 157 -14.42 3.42 -17.05
N MET A 158 -13.35 4.23 -17.11
CA MET A 158 -12.47 4.48 -15.98
C MET A 158 -13.20 5.11 -14.80
N TRP A 159 -14.07 6.10 -15.04
CA TRP A 159 -14.86 6.73 -13.97
C TRP A 159 -15.76 5.72 -13.25
N LYS A 160 -16.47 4.89 -14.00
CA LYS A 160 -17.32 3.83 -13.42
C LYS A 160 -16.49 2.82 -12.63
N GLY A 161 -15.35 2.39 -13.17
CA GLY A 161 -14.43 1.47 -12.50
C GLY A 161 -13.88 2.03 -11.19
N VAL A 162 -13.44 3.29 -11.20
CA VAL A 162 -12.94 3.97 -10.00
C VAL A 162 -14.05 4.12 -8.94
N MET A 163 -15.26 4.53 -9.33
CA MET A 163 -16.38 4.62 -8.39
C MET A 163 -16.70 3.26 -7.74
N PHE A 164 -16.76 2.19 -8.53
CA PHE A 164 -17.00 0.85 -8.00
C PHE A 164 -15.86 0.38 -7.08
N ALA A 165 -14.60 0.63 -7.45
CA ALA A 165 -13.45 0.29 -6.62
C ALA A 165 -13.49 1.01 -5.26
N TYR A 166 -13.78 2.31 -5.22
CA TYR A 166 -13.92 3.05 -3.97
C TYR A 166 -15.09 2.58 -3.11
N LEU A 167 -16.19 2.16 -3.73
CA LEU A 167 -17.32 1.56 -3.03
C LEU A 167 -16.91 0.23 -2.37
N VAL A 168 -16.23 -0.67 -3.09
CA VAL A 168 -15.73 -1.94 -2.52
C VAL A 168 -14.73 -1.69 -1.39
N ILE A 169 -13.81 -0.73 -1.57
CA ILE A 169 -12.85 -0.33 -0.52
C ILE A 169 -13.60 0.16 0.72
N ALA A 170 -14.64 0.99 0.57
CA ALA A 170 -15.44 1.45 1.70
C ALA A 170 -16.10 0.28 2.44
N PHE A 171 -16.71 -0.68 1.72
CA PHE A 171 -17.31 -1.87 2.33
C PHE A 171 -16.29 -2.82 2.99
N CYS A 172 -15.01 -2.73 2.65
CA CYS A 172 -13.97 -3.51 3.33
C CYS A 172 -13.39 -2.76 4.54
N LEU A 173 -12.99 -1.49 4.36
CA LEU A 173 -12.22 -0.75 5.37
C LEU A 173 -13.08 -0.20 6.49
N PHE A 174 -14.31 0.27 6.23
CA PHE A 174 -15.15 0.81 7.30
C PHE A 174 -15.57 -0.26 8.31
N PRO A 175 -16.09 -1.44 7.90
CA PRO A 175 -16.37 -2.52 8.85
C PRO A 175 -15.12 -3.00 9.59
N LEU A 176 -13.97 -3.08 8.91
CA LEU A 176 -12.70 -3.45 9.52
C LEU A 176 -12.26 -2.44 10.59
N ALA A 177 -12.37 -1.14 10.31
CA ALA A 177 -12.01 -0.10 11.26
C ALA A 177 -13.00 -0.04 12.45
N ILE A 178 -14.30 -0.08 12.19
CA ILE A 178 -15.34 0.01 13.23
C ILE A 178 -15.34 -1.26 14.09
N GLY A 179 -15.46 -2.43 13.48
CA GLY A 179 -15.51 -3.71 14.19
C GLY A 179 -14.20 -4.04 14.87
N GLY A 180 -13.07 -3.76 14.21
CA GLY A 180 -11.74 -3.97 14.79
C GLY A 180 -11.44 -3.05 15.96
N TYR A 181 -11.76 -1.76 15.84
CA TYR A 181 -11.61 -0.83 16.96
C TYR A 181 -12.55 -1.21 18.11
N TRP A 182 -13.80 -1.62 17.84
CA TRP A 182 -14.73 -2.09 18.88
C TRP A 182 -14.28 -3.39 19.57
N ALA A 183 -13.59 -4.29 18.88
CA ALA A 183 -13.09 -5.52 19.49
C ALA A 183 -11.84 -5.29 20.37
N TYR A 184 -10.90 -4.48 19.88
CA TYR A 184 -9.55 -4.36 20.44
C TYR A 184 -9.24 -3.01 21.13
N GLY A 185 -9.88 -1.92 20.71
CA GLY A 185 -9.63 -0.55 21.18
C GLY A 185 -8.14 -0.18 21.25
N ASN A 186 -7.67 0.22 22.42
CA ASN A 186 -6.28 0.59 22.68
C ASN A 186 -5.27 -0.58 22.65
N LEU A 187 -5.72 -1.83 22.52
CA LEU A 187 -4.86 -3.02 22.55
C LEU A 187 -4.35 -3.45 21.16
N ILE A 188 -4.71 -2.71 20.10
CA ILE A 188 -4.23 -2.98 18.73
C ILE A 188 -2.70 -2.80 18.71
N PRO A 189 -1.92 -3.83 18.29
CA PRO A 189 -0.48 -3.73 18.17
C PRO A 189 -0.08 -2.64 17.16
N SER A 190 0.85 -1.77 17.56
CA SER A 190 1.45 -0.76 16.67
C SER A 190 2.22 -1.40 15.51
N ASN A 191 2.85 -2.55 15.76
CA ASN A 191 3.59 -3.32 14.77
C ASN A 191 2.71 -4.47 14.25
N GLY A 192 2.12 -4.29 13.07
CA GLY A 192 1.37 -5.34 12.34
C GLY A 192 -0.16 -5.18 12.33
N GLY A 193 -0.70 -4.22 13.08
CA GLY A 193 -2.09 -3.78 12.97
C GLY A 193 -3.12 -4.89 13.26
N MET A 194 -4.22 -4.87 12.51
CA MET A 194 -5.38 -5.75 12.75
C MET A 194 -5.08 -7.24 12.58
N LEU A 195 -4.23 -7.62 11.62
CA LEU A 195 -3.89 -9.03 11.41
C LEU A 195 -3.11 -9.59 12.59
N SER A 196 -2.15 -8.81 13.11
CA SER A 196 -1.40 -9.19 14.31
C SER A 196 -2.25 -9.15 15.58
N ALA A 197 -3.24 -8.26 15.67
CA ALA A 197 -4.22 -8.27 16.76
C ALA A 197 -5.03 -9.59 16.75
N LEU A 198 -5.57 -9.96 15.58
CA LEU A 198 -6.34 -11.19 15.40
C LEU A 198 -5.54 -12.43 15.83
N GLN A 199 -4.29 -12.50 15.40
CA GLN A 199 -3.39 -13.61 15.76
C GLN A 199 -3.09 -13.59 17.25
N LYS A 200 -2.61 -12.47 17.80
CA LYS A 200 -2.18 -12.39 19.20
C LYS A 200 -3.30 -12.72 20.19
N TYR A 201 -4.53 -12.30 19.90
CA TYR A 201 -5.63 -12.41 20.87
C TYR A 201 -6.57 -13.59 20.61
N HIS A 202 -6.63 -14.11 19.39
CA HIS A 202 -7.55 -15.22 19.06
C HIS A 202 -6.87 -16.46 18.51
N GLU A 203 -5.54 -16.60 18.61
CA GLU A 203 -4.82 -17.83 18.25
C GLU A 203 -5.34 -19.07 18.99
N HIS A 204 -5.82 -18.91 20.23
CA HIS A 204 -6.39 -20.00 21.03
C HIS A 204 -7.92 -20.13 20.90
N ASP A 205 -8.62 -19.00 20.72
CA ASP A 205 -10.10 -18.97 20.72
C ASP A 205 -10.72 -19.32 19.35
N THR A 206 -9.93 -19.24 18.27
CA THR A 206 -10.38 -19.49 16.91
C THR A 206 -9.67 -20.70 16.32
N SER A 207 -10.34 -21.43 15.42
CA SER A 207 -9.71 -22.51 14.67
C SER A 207 -8.44 -22.01 13.96
N LYS A 208 -7.31 -22.69 14.19
CA LYS A 208 -6.02 -22.42 13.53
C LYS A 208 -6.15 -22.33 12.01
N PHE A 209 -7.09 -23.08 11.43
CA PHE A 209 -7.39 -23.05 10.00
C PHE A 209 -7.85 -21.66 9.51
N ILE A 210 -8.70 -20.96 10.26
CA ILE A 210 -9.23 -19.65 9.88
C ILE A 210 -8.09 -18.61 9.86
N ILE A 211 -7.23 -18.62 10.87
CA ILE A 211 -6.12 -17.67 10.98
C ILE A 211 -5.05 -17.97 9.92
N ALA A 212 -4.77 -19.24 9.66
CA ALA A 212 -3.87 -19.65 8.59
C ALA A 212 -4.42 -19.27 7.21
N LEU A 213 -5.70 -19.54 6.94
CA LEU A 213 -6.35 -19.15 5.69
C LEU A 213 -6.31 -17.62 5.50
N THR A 214 -6.63 -16.85 6.55
CA THR A 214 -6.56 -15.39 6.52
C THR A 214 -5.13 -14.91 6.19
N SER A 215 -4.12 -15.51 6.83
CA SER A 215 -2.72 -15.18 6.59
C SER A 215 -2.29 -15.53 5.15
N LEU A 216 -2.71 -16.69 4.63
CA LEU A 216 -2.46 -17.09 3.26
C LEU A 216 -3.11 -16.13 2.24
N LEU A 217 -4.35 -15.70 2.48
CA LEU A 217 -5.04 -14.73 1.64
C LEU A 217 -4.30 -13.38 1.60
N VAL A 218 -3.76 -12.92 2.74
CA VAL A 218 -2.93 -11.70 2.80
C VAL A 218 -1.64 -11.86 2.01
N VAL A 219 -0.99 -13.03 2.07
CA VAL A 219 0.21 -13.35 1.28
C VAL A 219 -0.11 -13.31 -0.22
N ILE A 220 -1.20 -13.95 -0.66
CA ILE A 220 -1.64 -13.96 -2.06
C ILE A 220 -1.95 -12.53 -2.53
N ASN A 221 -2.71 -11.76 -1.75
CA ASN A 221 -2.99 -10.37 -2.07
C ASN A 221 -1.71 -9.52 -2.17
N SER A 222 -0.74 -9.75 -1.28
CA SER A 222 0.54 -9.04 -1.30
C SER A 222 1.37 -9.39 -2.54
N LEU A 223 1.39 -10.66 -2.94
CA LEU A 223 2.04 -11.12 -4.18
C LEU A 223 1.37 -10.50 -5.41
N SER A 224 0.04 -10.54 -5.49
CA SER A 224 -0.71 -9.92 -6.59
C SER A 224 -0.47 -8.42 -6.67
N SER A 225 -0.55 -7.73 -5.52
CA SER A 225 -0.30 -6.28 -5.43
C SER A 225 1.12 -5.93 -5.87
N PHE A 226 2.12 -6.75 -5.51
CA PHE A 226 3.51 -6.52 -5.92
C PHE A 226 3.63 -6.46 -7.45
N GLN A 227 2.94 -7.35 -8.17
CA GLN A 227 2.97 -7.36 -9.63
C GLN A 227 2.41 -6.07 -10.24
N ILE A 228 1.30 -5.58 -9.69
CA ILE A 228 0.62 -4.37 -10.18
C ILE A 228 1.50 -3.13 -9.93
N TYR A 229 2.08 -3.01 -8.73
CA TYR A 229 2.91 -1.85 -8.38
C TYR A 229 4.33 -1.90 -8.97
N ALA A 230 4.85 -3.09 -9.31
CA ALA A 230 6.15 -3.21 -9.97
C ALA A 230 6.07 -2.88 -11.47
N MET A 231 4.90 -3.06 -12.09
CA MET A 231 4.69 -2.87 -13.53
C MET A 231 5.12 -1.49 -14.06
N PRO A 232 4.72 -0.34 -13.47
CA PRO A 232 5.17 0.97 -13.95
C PRO A 232 6.69 1.16 -13.92
N VAL A 233 7.37 0.50 -12.97
CA VAL A 233 8.83 0.55 -12.88
C VAL A 233 9.43 -0.25 -14.04
N PHE A 234 8.90 -1.45 -14.32
CA PHE A 234 9.34 -2.28 -15.44
C PHE A 234 9.10 -1.60 -16.79
N ASP A 235 7.90 -1.07 -17.01
CA ASP A 235 7.55 -0.40 -18.27
C ASP A 235 8.43 0.83 -18.51
N ASN A 236 8.76 1.59 -17.46
CA ASN A 236 9.65 2.73 -17.61
C ASN A 236 11.10 2.32 -17.93
N LEU A 237 11.61 1.24 -17.31
CA LEU A 237 12.95 0.71 -17.61
C LEU A 237 13.02 0.20 -19.06
N GLU A 238 12.01 -0.54 -19.50
CA GLU A 238 11.90 -1.04 -20.87
C GLU A 238 11.73 0.11 -21.88
N PHE A 239 10.95 1.14 -21.54
CA PHE A 239 10.77 2.34 -22.36
C PHE A 239 12.08 3.11 -22.52
N ARG A 240 12.87 3.29 -21.45
CA ARG A 240 14.18 3.95 -21.52
C ARG A 240 15.14 3.19 -22.43
N TYR A 241 15.14 1.86 -22.38
CA TYR A 241 15.94 1.04 -23.29
C TYR A 241 15.48 1.21 -24.74
N THR A 242 14.18 1.04 -24.98
CA THR A 242 13.59 1.11 -26.33
C THR A 242 13.79 2.49 -26.96
N SER A 243 13.62 3.57 -26.19
CA SER A 243 13.81 4.94 -26.66
C SER A 243 15.28 5.27 -26.97
N LYS A 244 16.24 4.62 -26.31
CA LYS A 244 17.68 4.86 -26.52
C LYS A 244 18.23 4.06 -27.70
N TRP A 245 17.77 2.82 -27.85
CA TRP A 245 18.33 1.87 -28.80
C TRP A 245 17.42 1.59 -30.01
N ASN A 246 16.19 2.13 -30.04
CA ASN A 246 15.16 1.91 -31.07
C ASN A 246 14.94 0.42 -31.41
N LYS A 247 15.14 -0.46 -30.42
CA LYS A 247 14.97 -1.91 -30.54
C LYS A 247 14.13 -2.42 -29.38
N PRO A 248 13.32 -3.47 -29.60
CA PRO A 248 12.57 -4.10 -28.52
C PRO A 248 13.53 -4.63 -27.45
N CYS A 249 13.15 -4.49 -26.18
CA CYS A 249 13.93 -5.01 -25.06
C CYS A 249 14.05 -6.54 -25.16
N PRO A 250 15.27 -7.10 -25.22
CA PRO A 250 15.43 -8.55 -25.32
C PRO A 250 14.99 -9.24 -24.02
N ARG A 251 14.50 -10.49 -24.12
CA ARG A 251 13.93 -11.22 -22.98
C ARG A 251 14.89 -11.36 -21.79
N TRP A 252 16.18 -11.60 -22.05
CA TRP A 252 17.19 -11.70 -20.99
C TRP A 252 17.35 -10.39 -20.20
N LEU A 253 17.25 -9.24 -20.88
CA LEU A 253 17.38 -7.94 -20.25
C LEU A 253 16.14 -7.60 -19.42
N ARG A 254 14.95 -7.99 -19.87
CA ARG A 254 13.72 -7.93 -19.08
C ARG A 254 13.82 -8.76 -17.79
N ILE A 255 14.32 -9.99 -17.88
CA ILE A 255 14.58 -10.83 -16.70
C ILE A 255 15.57 -10.15 -15.76
N ALA A 256 16.66 -9.58 -16.31
CA ALA A 256 17.66 -8.87 -15.53
C ALA A 256 17.09 -7.64 -14.81
N PHE A 257 16.27 -6.81 -15.48
CA PHE A 257 15.63 -5.64 -14.86
C PHE A 257 14.68 -6.04 -13.73
N ARG A 258 13.86 -7.07 -13.95
CA ARG A 258 12.89 -7.56 -12.94
C ARG A 258 13.60 -8.19 -11.75
N GLY A 259 14.64 -8.98 -12.00
CA GLY A 259 15.49 -9.57 -10.96
C GLY A 259 16.21 -8.50 -10.15
N LEU A 260 16.89 -7.56 -10.82
CA LEU A 260 17.61 -6.46 -10.15
C LEU A 260 16.69 -5.60 -9.29
N PHE A 261 15.51 -5.25 -9.80
CA PHE A 261 14.51 -4.50 -9.04
C PHE A 261 14.04 -5.27 -7.81
N GLY A 262 13.72 -6.56 -7.95
CA GLY A 262 13.33 -7.42 -6.83
C GLY A 262 14.43 -7.56 -5.77
N CYS A 263 15.69 -7.76 -6.20
CA CYS A 263 16.85 -7.81 -5.31
C CYS A 263 17.07 -6.48 -4.57
N LEU A 264 16.95 -5.35 -5.27
CA LEU A 264 17.06 -4.03 -4.66
C LEU A 264 15.94 -3.79 -3.64
N ALA A 265 14.69 -4.14 -3.99
CA ALA A 265 13.55 -4.00 -3.09
C ALA A 265 13.72 -4.89 -1.84
N PHE A 266 14.22 -6.11 -1.99
CA PHE A 266 14.56 -6.99 -0.88
C PHE A 266 15.66 -6.38 0.00
N PHE A 267 16.76 -5.89 -0.60
CA PHE A 267 17.84 -5.25 0.15
C PHE A 267 17.33 -4.07 0.98
N ILE A 268 16.49 -3.21 0.40
CA ILE A 268 15.88 -2.08 1.11
C ILE A 268 14.95 -2.57 2.23
N SER A 269 14.16 -3.62 2.00
CA SER A 269 13.26 -4.18 3.03
C SER A 269 14.01 -4.72 4.25
N VAL A 270 15.20 -5.29 4.04
CA VAL A 270 16.05 -5.81 5.12
C VAL A 270 16.86 -4.69 5.78
N ALA A 271 17.36 -3.74 4.99
CA ALA A 271 18.14 -2.61 5.50
C ALA A 271 17.29 -1.66 6.36
N LEU A 272 16.02 -1.44 5.99
CA LEU A 272 15.12 -0.45 6.60
C LEU A 272 13.80 -1.07 7.10
N PRO A 273 13.83 -1.94 8.13
CA PRO A 273 12.62 -2.60 8.64
C PRO A 273 11.65 -1.68 9.39
N PHE A 274 12.04 -0.43 9.64
CA PHE A 274 11.17 0.59 10.23
C PHE A 274 10.37 1.37 9.17
N LEU A 275 10.47 1.02 7.88
CA LEU A 275 9.70 1.66 6.80
C LEU A 275 8.18 1.74 7.06
N PRO A 276 7.51 0.71 7.63
CA PRO A 276 6.10 0.80 7.97
C PRO A 276 5.79 1.92 8.98
N SER A 277 6.71 2.20 9.90
CA SER A 277 6.57 3.31 10.87
C SER A 277 6.65 4.69 10.18
N LEU A 278 7.24 4.77 8.99
CA LEU A 278 7.31 5.98 8.18
C LEU A 278 6.08 6.18 7.28
N ALA A 279 5.09 5.28 7.32
CA ALA A 279 3.92 5.33 6.43
C ALA A 279 3.19 6.68 6.49
N GLY A 280 3.04 7.28 7.68
CA GLY A 280 2.41 8.60 7.82
C GLY A 280 3.18 9.72 7.12
N LEU A 281 4.51 9.70 7.22
CA LEU A 281 5.39 10.65 6.55
C LEU A 281 5.35 10.46 5.02
N ILE A 282 5.48 9.22 4.56
CA ILE A 282 5.44 8.88 3.12
C ILE A 282 4.08 9.27 2.52
N GLY A 283 2.99 9.02 3.23
CA GLY A 283 1.65 9.45 2.85
C GLY A 283 1.54 10.97 2.75
N GLY A 284 2.05 11.70 3.75
CA GLY A 284 2.08 13.16 3.75
C GLY A 284 2.84 13.77 2.57
N VAL A 285 4.00 13.20 2.22
CA VAL A 285 4.81 13.63 1.07
C VAL A 285 4.16 13.25 -0.27
N ALA A 286 3.33 12.21 -0.30
CA ALA A 286 2.59 11.83 -1.50
C ALA A 286 1.39 12.76 -1.79
N LEU A 287 0.73 13.32 -0.77
CA LEU A 287 -0.48 14.14 -0.93
C LEU A 287 -0.40 15.27 -1.99
N PRO A 288 0.69 16.04 -2.12
CA PRO A 288 0.82 17.06 -3.15
C PRO A 288 0.74 16.47 -4.57
N ILE A 289 1.41 15.35 -4.79
CA ILE A 289 1.49 14.69 -6.10
C ILE A 289 0.14 14.11 -6.48
N THR A 290 -0.64 13.69 -5.49
CA THR A 290 -1.80 12.81 -5.69
C THR A 290 -3.12 13.57 -5.64
N LEU A 291 -3.20 14.63 -4.83
CA LEU A 291 -4.38 15.48 -4.71
C LEU A 291 -4.17 16.86 -5.33
N ALA A 292 -3.03 17.53 -5.06
CA ALA A 292 -2.86 18.92 -5.47
C ALA A 292 -2.45 19.09 -6.93
N TYR A 293 -1.46 18.33 -7.39
CA TYR A 293 -0.92 18.44 -8.74
C TYR A 293 -1.96 18.19 -9.84
N PRO A 294 -2.83 17.15 -9.76
CA PRO A 294 -3.87 16.95 -10.77
C PRO A 294 -4.84 18.13 -10.88
N CYS A 295 -5.22 18.74 -9.75
CA CYS A 295 -6.10 19.91 -9.73
C CYS A 295 -5.47 21.13 -10.40
N PHE A 296 -4.22 21.45 -10.05
CA PHE A 296 -3.50 22.57 -10.67
C PHE A 296 -3.19 22.32 -12.15
N MET A 297 -2.76 21.11 -12.49
CA MET A 297 -2.49 20.70 -13.87
C MET A 297 -3.76 20.80 -14.73
N TRP A 298 -4.91 20.39 -14.20
CA TRP A 298 -6.19 20.51 -14.90
C TRP A 298 -6.55 21.97 -15.22
N ILE A 299 -6.36 22.89 -14.27
CA ILE A 299 -6.60 24.32 -14.48
C ILE A 299 -5.70 24.88 -15.59
N VAL A 300 -4.42 24.51 -15.59
CA VAL A 300 -3.43 24.98 -16.59
C VAL A 300 -3.75 24.43 -17.99
N ILE A 301 -4.15 23.16 -18.09
CA ILE A 301 -4.43 22.50 -19.39
C ILE A 301 -5.79 22.92 -19.95
N LYS A 302 -6.85 22.86 -19.14
CA LYS A 302 -8.22 23.11 -19.61
C LYS A 302 -8.61 24.57 -19.64
N LYS A 303 -7.84 25.45 -18.96
CA LYS A 303 -8.07 26.90 -18.92
C LYS A 303 -9.56 27.24 -18.73
N PRO A 304 -10.21 26.73 -17.67
CA PRO A 304 -11.63 26.99 -17.42
C PRO A 304 -11.86 28.50 -17.24
N LYS A 305 -13.09 28.97 -17.48
CA LYS A 305 -13.45 30.37 -17.25
C LYS A 305 -13.11 30.75 -15.80
N LYS A 306 -12.34 31.84 -15.64
CA LYS A 306 -11.97 32.38 -14.33
C LYS A 306 -13.25 32.63 -13.51
N CYS A 307 -13.22 32.30 -12.22
CA CYS A 307 -14.35 32.37 -11.30
C CYS A 307 -15.54 31.42 -11.60
N SER A 308 -15.39 30.42 -12.48
CA SER A 308 -16.38 29.33 -12.60
C SER A 308 -16.35 28.42 -11.36
N THR A 309 -17.48 27.78 -11.03
CA THR A 309 -17.57 26.75 -9.98
C THR A 309 -16.50 25.68 -10.12
N THR A 310 -16.21 25.24 -11.35
CA THR A 310 -15.15 24.24 -11.61
C THR A 310 -13.74 24.77 -11.37
N TRP A 311 -13.52 26.07 -11.57
CA TRP A 311 -12.25 26.71 -11.28
C TRP A 311 -12.03 26.82 -9.77
N TYR A 312 -13.03 27.32 -9.02
CA TYR A 312 -12.97 27.39 -7.56
C TYR A 312 -12.78 26.00 -6.93
N LEU A 313 -13.53 24.99 -7.39
CA LEU A 313 -13.43 23.63 -6.86
C LEU A 313 -12.00 23.08 -6.99
N ASN A 314 -11.39 23.16 -8.17
CA ASN A 314 -10.03 22.65 -8.37
C ASN A 314 -8.98 23.47 -7.61
N TRP A 315 -9.15 24.80 -7.53
CA TRP A 315 -8.21 25.64 -6.80
C TRP A 315 -8.25 25.35 -5.30
N THR A 316 -9.46 25.25 -4.72
CA THR A 316 -9.68 24.91 -3.32
C THR A 316 -9.16 23.52 -3.00
N LEU A 317 -9.47 22.50 -3.80
CA LEU A 317 -8.96 21.14 -3.59
C LEU A 317 -7.43 21.09 -3.65
N GLY A 318 -6.83 21.80 -4.60
CA GLY A 318 -5.39 21.90 -4.72
C GLY A 318 -4.73 22.56 -3.51
N ALA A 319 -5.27 23.69 -3.05
CA ALA A 319 -4.78 24.40 -1.87
C ALA A 319 -4.94 23.57 -0.59
N VAL A 320 -6.10 22.93 -0.40
CA VAL A 320 -6.37 22.03 0.73
C VAL A 320 -5.40 20.85 0.73
N GLY A 321 -5.14 20.24 -0.43
CA GLY A 321 -4.17 19.15 -0.55
C GLY A 321 -2.74 19.56 -0.15
N MET A 322 -2.32 20.77 -0.52
CA MET A 322 -1.01 21.31 -0.12
C MET A 322 -0.94 21.60 1.38
N ILE A 323 -1.96 22.24 1.95
CA ILE A 323 -2.01 22.55 3.39
C ILE A 323 -2.02 21.25 4.19
N LEU A 324 -2.85 20.28 3.79
CA LEU A 324 -2.94 18.98 4.45
C LEU A 324 -1.61 18.24 4.41
N SER A 325 -0.89 18.29 3.29
CA SER A 325 0.45 17.69 3.19
C SER A 325 1.40 18.26 4.24
N VAL A 326 1.48 19.59 4.38
CA VAL A 326 2.36 20.25 5.37
C VAL A 326 1.98 19.84 6.80
N LEU A 327 0.68 19.83 7.11
CA LEU A 327 0.19 19.44 8.43
C LEU A 327 0.50 17.96 8.75
N VAL A 328 0.24 17.06 7.81
CA VAL A 328 0.50 15.62 7.96
C VAL A 328 1.99 15.33 8.11
N VAL A 329 2.84 15.95 7.28
CA VAL A 329 4.31 15.80 7.39
C VAL A 329 4.81 16.29 8.74
N THR A 330 4.33 17.44 9.20
CA THR A 330 4.69 17.99 10.52
C THR A 330 4.23 17.04 11.65
N GLY A 331 3.01 16.51 11.56
CA GLY A 331 2.49 15.55 12.54
C GLY A 331 3.22 14.21 12.54
N ALA A 332 3.62 13.71 11.37
CA ALA A 332 4.43 12.52 11.26
C ALA A 332 5.80 12.74 11.91
N ILE A 333 6.49 13.85 11.61
CA ILE A 333 7.79 14.19 12.22
C ILE A 333 7.65 14.32 13.74
N TRP A 334 6.64 15.03 14.23
CA TRP A 334 6.39 15.15 15.67
C TRP A 334 6.15 13.78 16.33
N SER A 335 5.31 12.95 15.71
CA SER A 335 5.01 11.61 16.21
C SER A 335 6.28 10.73 16.27
N MET A 336 7.17 10.84 15.27
CA MET A 336 8.46 10.14 15.26
C MET A 336 9.39 10.62 16.38
N VAL A 337 9.44 11.93 16.65
CA VAL A 337 10.29 12.51 17.71
C VAL A 337 9.73 12.19 19.10
N ALA A 338 8.41 12.30 19.28
CA ALA A 338 7.77 12.14 20.59
C ALA A 338 7.64 10.67 21.03
N ILE A 339 7.37 9.76 20.09
CA ILE A 339 7.22 8.32 20.37
C ILE A 339 8.57 7.60 20.31
N GLY A 340 9.52 8.14 19.52
CA GLY A 340 10.75 7.47 19.18
C GLY A 340 10.52 6.36 18.15
N ILE A 341 11.43 6.22 17.18
CA ILE A 341 11.46 5.05 16.32
C ILE A 341 12.58 4.13 16.82
N PRO A 342 12.32 2.85 17.10
CA PRO A 342 13.38 1.88 17.26
C PRO A 342 14.06 1.69 15.89
N ILE A 343 15.10 2.50 15.63
CA ILE A 343 15.87 2.44 14.39
C ILE A 343 16.79 1.23 14.49
N HIS A 344 16.35 0.12 13.92
CA HIS A 344 17.17 -1.08 13.77
C HIS A 344 17.51 -1.25 12.29
N PHE A 345 18.76 -1.01 11.92
CA PHE A 345 19.26 -1.33 10.59
C PHE A 345 19.60 -2.81 10.52
N PHE A 346 19.25 -3.48 9.41
CA PHE A 346 19.58 -4.89 9.15
C PHE A 346 19.07 -5.91 10.19
N ASN A 347 18.04 -5.55 10.97
CA ASN A 347 17.42 -6.45 11.93
C ASN A 347 15.88 -6.38 11.84
N PRO A 348 15.29 -7.03 10.81
CA PRO A 348 13.85 -7.02 10.52
C PRO A 348 12.98 -7.93 11.39
#